data_AF-A0A962RC12-F1
#
_entry.id   AF-A0A962RC12-F1
#
_cell.length_a   1.000
_cell.length_b   1.000
_cell.length_c   1.000
_cell.angle_alpha   90.00
_cell.angle_beta   90.00
_cell.angle_gamma   90.00
#
_symmetry.space_group_name_H-M   'P 1'
#
loop_
_entity.id
_entity.type
_entity.pdbx_description
1 polymer ?
#
loop_
_entity_poly.entity_id
_entity_poly.type
_entity_poly.pdbx_seq_one_letter_code
_entity_poly.pdbx_strand_id
1 'polypeptide(L)' 'MPHPERVFLTRQLSWHPEEWGEDGPWLRMFRNARKAVG' A
#
# COMPACT_ATOMS: atom_id res chain seq x y z
N MET A 1 -12.57 -10.07 -5.42
CA MET A 1 -11.96 -9.72 -4.11
C MET A 1 -10.89 -8.66 -4.33
N PRO A 2 -10.57 -7.82 -3.32
CA PRO A 2 -9.50 -6.82 -3.45
C PRO A 2 -8.11 -7.49 -3.55
N HIS A 3 -7.17 -6.81 -4.21
CA HIS A 3 -5.78 -7.26 -4.44
C HIS A 3 -4.76 -6.24 -3.89
N PRO A 4 -4.55 -6.15 -2.56
CA PRO A 4 -3.64 -5.18 -1.94
C PRO A 4 -2.20 -5.25 -2.46
N GLU A 5 -1.77 -6.44 -2.89
CA GLU A 5 -0.45 -6.70 -3.48
C GLU A 5 -0.25 -6.07 -4.86
N ARG A 6 -1.33 -5.68 -5.54
CA ARG A 6 -1.26 -4.98 -6.83
C ARG A 6 -1.22 -3.46 -6.68
N VAL A 7 -1.58 -2.95 -5.50
CA VAL A 7 -1.79 -1.51 -5.23
C VAL A 7 -1.14 -1.05 -3.92
N PHE A 8 0.03 -1.61 -3.59
CA PHE A 8 0.77 -1.21 -2.40
C PHE A 8 1.59 0.07 -2.59
N LEU A 9 1.87 0.48 -3.84
CA LEU A 9 2.42 1.78 -4.18
C LEU A 9 1.34 2.72 -4.70
N THR A 10 1.47 4.01 -4.40
CA THR A 10 0.55 5.06 -4.85
C THR A 10 0.37 5.06 -6.37
N ARG A 11 1.47 4.96 -7.13
CA ARG A 11 1.47 4.94 -8.61
C ARG A 11 0.70 3.79 -9.26
N GLN A 12 0.34 2.75 -8.50
CA GLN A 12 -0.40 1.60 -9.01
C GLN A 12 -1.92 1.79 -8.91
N LEU A 13 -2.37 2.80 -8.17
CA LEU A 13 -3.78 3.13 -8.06
C LEU A 13 -4.22 3.89 -9.32
N SER A 14 -5.38 3.53 -9.87
CA SER A 14 -5.96 4.23 -11.02
C SER A 14 -6.31 5.70 -10.72
N TRP A 15 -6.48 6.02 -9.43
CA TRP A 15 -6.66 7.35 -8.92
C TRP A 15 -6.13 7.40 -7.47
N HIS A 16 -5.48 8.49 -7.10
CA HIS A 16 -5.09 8.81 -5.74
C HIS A 16 -5.00 10.34 -5.57
N PRO A 17 -5.08 10.87 -4.33
CA PRO A 17 -4.77 12.27 -4.04
C PRO A 17 -3.33 12.62 -4.42
N GLU A 18 -3.10 13.83 -4.92
CA GLU A 18 -1.79 14.28 -5.46
C GLU A 18 -0.75 14.44 -4.35
N GLU A 19 -1.19 14.71 -3.12
CA GLU A 19 -0.32 14.89 -1.95
C GLU A 19 0.27 13.58 -1.40
N TRP A 20 -0.09 12.43 -1.97
CA TRP A 20 0.44 11.15 -1.53
C TRP A 20 1.88 10.95 -2.02
N GLY A 21 2.72 10.40 -1.14
CA GLY A 21 4.06 9.94 -1.49
C GLY A 21 4.06 8.61 -2.23
N GLU A 22 5.20 7.91 -2.21
CA GLU A 22 5.37 6.64 -2.94
C GLU A 22 4.51 5.49 -2.40
N ASP A 23 4.28 5.47 -1.08
CA ASP A 23 3.61 4.38 -0.38
C ASP A 23 2.09 4.51 -0.45
N GLY A 24 1.44 3.48 -1.00
CA GLY A 24 0.00 3.34 -0.95
C GLY A 24 -0.48 2.85 0.43
N PRO A 25 -1.77 3.04 0.77
CA PRO A 25 -2.32 2.68 2.08
C PRO A 25 -2.19 1.18 2.37
N TRP A 26 -2.25 0.35 1.32
CA TRP A 26 -2.16 -1.10 1.43
C TRP A 26 -0.78 -1.60 1.88
N LEU A 27 0.28 -0.81 1.70
CA LEU A 27 1.61 -1.18 2.20
C LEU A 27 1.63 -1.34 3.72
N ARG A 28 0.74 -0.65 4.44
CA ARG A 28 0.61 -0.76 5.90
C ARG A 28 0.29 -2.19 6.34
N MET A 29 -0.50 -2.93 5.58
CA MET A 29 -0.84 -4.33 5.89
C MET A 29 0.42 -5.20 5.94
N PHE A 30 1.29 -5.08 4.93
CA PHE A 30 2.53 -5.84 4.83
C PHE A 30 3.57 -5.39 5.87
N ARG A 31 3.64 -4.08 6.17
CA ARG A 31 4.48 -3.53 7.26
C ARG A 31 4.04 -4.05 8.63
N ASN A 32 2.75 -4.16 8.87
CA ASN A 32 2.22 -4.74 10.11
C ASN A 32 2.60 -6.23 10.22
N ALA A 33 2.48 -7.00 9.13
CA ALA A 33 2.89 -8.39 9.11
C ALA A 33 4.40 -8.53 9.41
N ARG A 34 5.26 -7.73 8.77
CA ARG A 34 6.70 -7.70 9.06
C ARG A 34 6.97 -7.38 10.52
N LYS A 35 6.34 -6.33 11.06
CA LYS A 35 6.46 -5.92 12.47
C LYS A 35 6.05 -7.04 13.43
N ALA A 36 5.04 -7.83 13.08
CA ALA A 36 4.58 -8.94 13.91
C ALA A 36 5.57 -10.10 13.97
N VAL A 37 6.36 -10.32 12.91
CA VAL A 37 7.33 -11.43 12.83
C VAL A 37 8.78 -11.02 13.18
N GLY A 38 9.08 -9.74 13.38
CA GLY A 38 10.37 -9.22 13.90
C GLY A 38 11.23 -8.59 12.84
#